data_AF-W4UV46-F1
#
_entry.id   AF-W4UV46-F1
#
_cell.length_a   1.000
_cell.length_b   1.000
_cell.length_c   1.000
_cell.angle_alpha   90.00
_cell.angle_beta   90.00
_cell.angle_gamma   90.00
#
_symmetry.space_group_name_H-M   'P 1'
#
loop_
_entity.id
_entity.type
_entity.pdbx_description
1 polymer ?
#
loop_
_entity_poly.entity_id
_entity_poly.type
_entity_poly.pdbx_seq_one_letter_code
_entity_poly.pdbx_strand_id
1 'polypeptide(L)'
;MWESTTPVEVLFDFCNYPVISSYIAAGKGTAGQAYQTATTSNEYRTNVMSLSCYNVMLGPSGPASTSSWNEVDYFTVKTGNAFKNCKYNDMLVLNLGYLGTISMKTPALIAGKYKVTLYMGYSTSMNFIRTMGSGSNGGEMIFSFDNEDATKIYTKPFTEVSANTLGVYSAVVYEELEFAKTGAHTFKIVINDPTASTNSNFRMQLDYLLFTPIIDESNEDN
;
A
#
# COMPACT_ATOMS: atom_id res chain seq x y z
N MET A 1 9.97 -10.71 29.16
CA MET A 1 9.17 -9.83 28.29
C MET A 1 7.85 -10.57 28.09
N TRP A 2 6.72 -10.02 28.51
CA TRP A 2 5.42 -10.68 28.33
C TRP A 2 4.99 -10.39 26.89
N GLU A 3 5.26 -11.34 25.99
CA GLU A 3 4.69 -11.29 24.64
C GLU A 3 3.22 -11.67 24.77
N SER A 4 2.33 -10.79 24.32
CA SER A 4 0.91 -11.12 24.22
C SER A 4 0.78 -12.38 23.36
N THR A 5 0.13 -13.40 23.89
CA THR A 5 -0.23 -14.62 23.14
C THR A 5 -1.49 -14.44 22.32
N THR A 6 -2.20 -13.32 22.51
CA THR A 6 -3.44 -12.99 21.82
C THR A 6 -3.15 -12.00 20.69
N PRO A 7 -3.59 -12.28 19.46
CA PRO A 7 -3.59 -11.34 18.34
C PRO A 7 -4.19 -9.99 18.73
N VAL A 8 -3.48 -8.91 18.42
CA VAL A 8 -3.95 -7.53 18.60
C VAL A 8 -4.03 -6.82 17.27
N GLU A 9 -4.80 -5.73 17.21
CA GLU A 9 -4.84 -4.89 16.02
C GLU A 9 -3.46 -4.31 15.70
N VAL A 10 -3.04 -4.42 14.43
CA VAL A 10 -1.77 -3.88 13.96
C VAL A 10 -2.01 -3.03 12.71
N LEU A 11 -1.49 -1.80 12.74
CA LEU A 11 -1.43 -0.91 11.59
C LEU A 11 -0.07 -1.03 10.92
N PHE A 12 -0.09 -1.39 9.64
CA PHE A 12 1.09 -1.42 8.78
C PHE A 12 1.03 -0.31 7.75
N ASP A 13 1.65 0.83 8.07
CA ASP A 13 1.86 1.92 7.13
C ASP A 13 3.06 1.58 6.22
N PHE A 14 2.83 1.68 4.92
CA PHE A 14 3.81 1.38 3.89
C PHE A 14 4.99 2.34 3.85
N CYS A 15 4.90 3.50 4.51
CA CYS A 15 5.94 4.54 4.56
C CYS A 15 6.53 4.76 5.96
N ASN A 16 6.04 4.05 6.99
CA ASN A 16 6.52 4.22 8.37
C ASN A 16 7.85 3.48 8.65
N TYR A 17 8.90 3.82 7.91
CA TYR A 17 10.23 3.25 8.07
C TYR A 17 11.27 4.31 8.47
N PRO A 18 12.15 4.03 9.45
CA PRO A 18 13.22 4.95 9.85
C PRO A 18 14.14 5.38 8.69
N VAL A 19 14.35 4.50 7.70
CA VAL A 19 15.17 4.81 6.53
C VAL A 19 14.56 5.89 5.66
N ILE A 20 13.23 5.96 5.54
CA ILE A 20 12.52 7.02 4.79
C ILE A 20 12.64 8.34 5.54
N SER A 21 12.33 8.34 6.85
CA SER A 21 12.48 9.52 7.69
C SER A 21 13.90 10.10 7.62
N SER A 22 14.92 9.24 7.75
CA SER A 22 16.34 9.62 7.64
C SER A 22 16.70 10.17 6.26
N TYR A 23 16.16 9.58 5.19
CA TYR A 23 16.40 10.02 3.82
C TYR A 23 15.84 11.42 3.56
N ILE A 24 14.61 11.69 4.02
CA ILE A 24 13.97 13.00 3.89
C ILE A 24 14.68 14.04 4.78
N ALA A 25 15.01 13.69 6.03
CA ALA A 25 15.74 14.56 6.95
C ALA A 25 17.14 14.94 6.44
N ALA A 26 17.77 14.06 5.65
CA ALA A 26 19.04 14.33 4.98
C ALA A 26 18.92 15.26 3.74
N GLY A 27 17.72 15.80 3.46
CA GLY A 27 17.48 16.71 2.34
C GLY A 27 17.48 16.02 0.97
N LYS A 28 17.31 14.69 0.92
CA LYS A 28 17.27 13.91 -0.32
C LYS A 28 15.86 13.78 -0.91
N GLY A 29 14.86 14.30 -0.21
CA GLY A 29 13.50 14.44 -0.74
C GLY A 29 13.34 15.65 -1.65
N THR A 30 12.19 15.74 -2.30
CA THR A 30 11.78 16.95 -3.03
C THR A 30 11.82 18.16 -2.11
N ALA A 31 12.32 19.28 -2.60
CA ALA A 31 12.49 20.50 -1.82
C ALA A 31 11.18 20.93 -1.15
N GLY A 32 11.20 21.10 0.17
CA GLY A 32 10.04 21.46 0.98
C GLY A 32 9.21 20.27 1.49
N GLN A 33 9.53 19.04 1.08
CA GLN A 33 8.93 17.83 1.64
C GLN A 33 9.48 17.55 3.04
N ALA A 34 8.58 17.23 3.97
CA ALA A 34 8.93 16.78 5.32
C ALA A 34 8.24 15.43 5.60
N TYR A 35 8.91 14.57 6.36
CA TYR A 35 8.40 13.25 6.70
C TYR A 35 7.08 13.34 7.47
N GLN A 36 6.08 12.57 7.06
CA GLN A 36 4.75 12.43 7.67
C GLN A 36 4.06 13.77 7.98
N THR A 37 4.27 14.75 7.09
CA THR A 37 3.81 16.11 7.29
C THR A 37 2.97 16.56 6.10
N ALA A 38 1.72 16.92 6.36
CA ALA A 38 0.89 17.59 5.36
C ALA A 38 1.33 19.04 5.19
N THR A 39 1.46 19.51 3.95
CA THR A 39 1.70 20.93 3.69
C THR A 39 0.42 21.66 3.31
N THR A 40 0.41 22.99 3.35
CA THR A 40 -0.79 23.77 3.05
C THR A 40 -1.14 23.75 1.56
N SER A 41 -0.14 23.67 0.69
CA SER A 41 -0.30 24.04 -0.73
C SER A 41 0.06 22.92 -1.69
N ASN A 42 1.07 22.12 -1.38
CA ASN A 42 1.67 21.17 -2.31
C ASN A 42 1.60 19.74 -1.79
N GLU A 43 1.36 18.83 -2.71
CA GLU A 43 1.71 17.42 -2.53
C GLU A 43 3.16 17.25 -2.99
N TYR A 44 3.91 16.42 -2.30
CA TYR A 44 5.29 16.12 -2.67
C TYR A 44 5.47 14.64 -2.92
N ARG A 45 6.39 14.33 -3.82
CA ARG A 45 6.74 12.97 -4.24
C ARG A 45 8.25 12.86 -4.26
N THR A 46 8.79 11.80 -3.68
CA THR A 46 10.21 11.47 -3.74
C THR A 46 10.35 10.03 -4.13
N ASN A 47 11.14 9.74 -5.16
CA ASN A 47 11.46 8.37 -5.52
C ASN A 47 12.28 7.72 -4.40
N VAL A 48 11.72 6.68 -3.79
CA VAL A 48 12.34 5.91 -2.68
C VAL A 48 12.58 4.45 -3.05
N MET A 49 12.50 4.11 -4.34
CA MET A 49 12.72 2.74 -4.85
C MET A 49 14.04 2.12 -4.37
N SER A 50 15.09 2.93 -4.20
CA SER A 50 16.43 2.48 -3.80
C SER A 50 16.62 2.26 -2.30
N LEU A 51 15.62 2.56 -1.47
CA LEU A 51 15.74 2.41 -0.02
C LEU A 51 15.61 0.96 0.41
N SER A 52 16.41 0.56 1.41
CA SER A 52 16.56 -0.82 1.86
C SER A 52 15.31 -1.44 2.50
N CYS A 53 14.27 -0.64 2.79
CA CYS A 53 12.98 -1.15 3.25
C CYS A 53 12.16 -1.82 2.13
N TYR A 54 12.53 -1.57 0.87
CA TYR A 54 11.85 -2.11 -0.30
C TYR A 54 12.79 -3.00 -1.12
N ASN A 55 12.26 -4.11 -1.61
CA ASN A 55 12.84 -4.90 -2.69
C ASN A 55 11.93 -4.77 -3.91
N VAL A 56 12.42 -4.17 -4.99
CA VAL A 56 11.59 -3.77 -6.14
C VAL A 56 12.12 -4.43 -7.41
N MET A 57 11.20 -4.95 -8.22
CA MET A 57 11.48 -5.38 -9.59
C MET A 57 10.43 -4.75 -10.51
N LEU A 58 10.86 -4.06 -11.56
CA LEU A 58 9.91 -3.52 -12.53
C LEU A 58 9.33 -4.63 -13.40
N GLY A 59 8.11 -4.40 -13.90
CA GLY A 59 7.50 -5.26 -14.89
C GLY A 59 8.36 -5.34 -16.16
N PRO A 60 8.23 -6.40 -16.99
CA PRO A 60 9.06 -6.59 -18.17
C PRO A 60 9.07 -5.40 -19.14
N SER A 61 7.94 -4.70 -19.26
CA SER A 61 7.79 -3.49 -20.10
C SER A 61 8.00 -2.19 -19.32
N GLY A 62 8.24 -2.27 -18.01
CA GLY A 62 8.25 -1.14 -17.11
C GLY A 62 6.90 -0.40 -17.06
N PRO A 63 6.89 0.75 -16.37
CA PRO A 63 5.74 1.66 -16.37
C PRO A 63 5.49 2.28 -17.74
N ALA A 64 4.30 2.84 -17.95
CA ALA A 64 4.03 3.59 -19.18
C ALA A 64 5.08 4.70 -19.40
N SER A 65 5.70 4.73 -20.59
CA SER A 65 6.78 5.68 -20.92
C SER A 65 6.36 7.15 -20.91
N THR A 66 5.05 7.41 -20.98
CA THR A 66 4.44 8.74 -20.90
C THR A 66 4.00 9.12 -19.48
N SER A 67 4.22 8.25 -18.49
CA SER A 67 3.95 8.54 -17.09
C SER A 67 4.92 9.57 -16.53
N SER A 68 4.44 10.45 -15.66
CA SER A 68 5.24 11.39 -14.86
C SER A 68 5.36 10.96 -13.39
N TRP A 69 4.98 9.73 -13.08
CA TRP A 69 5.09 9.11 -11.76
C TRP A 69 6.39 8.32 -11.67
N ASN A 70 7.12 8.49 -10.56
CA ASN A 70 8.26 7.63 -10.28
C ASN A 70 7.79 6.20 -9.99
N GLU A 71 8.72 5.25 -10.01
CA GLU A 71 8.39 3.84 -9.82
C GLU A 71 7.84 3.55 -8.42
N VAL A 72 8.50 4.11 -7.41
CA VAL A 72 8.09 4.04 -6.00
C VAL A 72 8.22 5.41 -5.38
N ASP A 73 7.09 6.06 -5.13
CA ASP A 73 7.02 7.41 -4.58
C ASP A 73 6.65 7.38 -3.10
N TYR A 74 7.48 8.06 -2.29
CA TYR A 74 7.08 8.55 -0.98
C TYR A 74 6.25 9.83 -1.17
N PHE A 75 4.93 9.73 -0.98
CA PHE A 75 4.00 10.82 -1.24
C PHE A 75 3.55 11.46 0.07
N THR A 76 3.74 12.77 0.23
CA THR A 76 3.16 13.52 1.36
C THR A 76 2.05 14.43 0.89
N VAL A 77 0.94 14.44 1.64
CA VAL A 77 -0.32 15.05 1.23
C VAL A 77 -0.33 16.57 1.47
N LYS A 78 -1.41 17.23 1.03
CA LYS A 78 -1.71 18.61 1.41
C LYS A 78 -3.01 18.70 2.20
N THR A 79 -3.11 19.70 3.07
CA THR A 79 -4.31 19.91 3.91
C THR A 79 -5.52 20.39 3.11
N GLY A 80 -5.31 20.91 1.90
CA GLY A 80 -6.34 21.48 1.04
C GLY A 80 -7.18 20.48 0.23
N ASN A 81 -6.99 19.17 0.37
CA ASN A 81 -7.82 18.16 -0.31
C ASN A 81 -8.10 16.96 0.59
N ALA A 82 -8.82 15.97 0.05
CA ALA A 82 -9.27 14.81 0.83
C ALA A 82 -8.14 13.81 1.17
N PHE A 83 -6.95 13.91 0.56
CA PHE A 83 -5.80 13.11 0.98
C PHE A 83 -5.24 13.52 2.35
N LYS A 84 -5.65 14.67 2.91
CA LYS A 84 -5.38 15.00 4.32
C LYS A 84 -5.86 13.96 5.33
N ASN A 85 -6.73 13.04 4.90
CA ASN A 85 -7.25 11.95 5.71
C ASN A 85 -6.37 10.69 5.66
N CYS A 86 -5.30 10.67 4.87
CA CYS A 86 -4.34 9.57 4.88
C CYS A 86 -3.68 9.45 6.26
N LYS A 87 -3.39 8.22 6.69
CA LYS A 87 -2.68 8.01 7.93
C LYS A 87 -1.32 8.67 7.83
N TYR A 88 -0.90 9.33 8.91
CA TYR A 88 0.37 10.05 9.02
C TYR A 88 0.66 11.07 7.89
N ASN A 89 -0.35 11.52 7.15
CA ASN A 89 -0.22 12.48 6.06
C ASN A 89 0.67 12.02 4.90
N ASP A 90 0.83 10.71 4.71
CA ASP A 90 1.59 10.15 3.60
C ASP A 90 0.91 8.91 2.99
N MET A 91 1.48 8.44 1.89
CA MET A 91 1.09 7.18 1.24
C MET A 91 2.23 6.70 0.33
N LEU A 92 2.28 5.39 0.10
CA LEU A 92 3.16 4.79 -0.90
C LEU A 92 2.48 4.84 -2.26
N VAL A 93 3.14 5.39 -3.27
CA VAL A 93 2.62 5.39 -4.64
C VAL A 93 3.47 4.49 -5.53
N LEU A 94 2.82 3.51 -6.16
CA LEU A 94 3.48 2.49 -6.98
C LEU A 94 3.12 2.67 -8.45
N ASN A 95 4.13 2.78 -9.30
CA ASN A 95 4.01 2.77 -10.75
C ASN A 95 5.09 1.83 -11.31
N LEU A 96 4.89 0.52 -11.19
CA LEU A 96 5.94 -0.49 -11.42
C LEU A 96 5.88 -1.17 -12.80
N GLY A 97 4.84 -0.87 -13.59
CA GLY A 97 4.52 -1.63 -14.80
C GLY A 97 3.79 -2.96 -14.50
N TYR A 98 3.26 -3.57 -15.55
CA TYR A 98 2.55 -4.85 -15.44
C TYR A 98 3.52 -5.97 -15.02
N LEU A 99 3.14 -6.73 -14.00
CA LEU A 99 3.95 -7.72 -13.29
C LEU A 99 5.16 -7.15 -12.53
N GLY A 100 5.21 -5.82 -12.35
CA GLY A 100 6.14 -5.20 -11.41
C GLY A 100 5.83 -5.62 -9.98
N THR A 101 6.86 -5.76 -9.17
CA THR A 101 6.77 -6.26 -7.80
C THR A 101 7.47 -5.35 -6.81
N ILE A 102 6.92 -5.30 -5.60
CA ILE A 102 7.58 -4.70 -4.44
C ILE A 102 7.38 -5.62 -3.23
N SER A 103 8.41 -5.78 -2.41
CA SER A 103 8.34 -6.51 -1.15
C SER A 103 8.94 -5.71 -0.01
N MET A 104 8.34 -5.83 1.18
CA MET A 104 8.75 -5.13 2.38
C MET A 104 8.39 -5.92 3.64
N LYS A 105 8.91 -5.52 4.80
CA LYS A 105 8.64 -6.20 6.07
C LYS A 105 7.47 -5.57 6.79
N THR A 106 6.52 -6.39 7.24
CA THR A 106 5.46 -5.93 8.16
C THR A 106 6.08 -5.54 9.52
N PRO A 107 5.37 -4.77 10.35
CA PRO A 107 5.55 -4.81 11.80
C PRO A 107 5.42 -6.26 12.32
N ALA A 108 5.88 -6.50 13.54
CA ALA A 108 5.67 -7.81 14.16
C ALA A 108 4.16 -8.07 14.36
N LEU A 109 3.68 -9.19 13.82
CA LEU A 109 2.34 -9.71 14.02
C LEU A 109 2.41 -10.86 15.02
N ILE A 110 1.42 -10.99 15.90
CA ILE A 110 1.31 -12.13 16.81
C ILE A 110 0.66 -13.27 16.02
N ALA A 111 1.09 -14.52 16.25
CA ALA A 111 0.50 -15.67 15.59
C ALA A 111 -1.03 -15.72 15.83
N GLY A 112 -1.79 -15.97 14.77
CA GLY A 112 -3.26 -16.03 14.81
C GLY A 112 -3.90 -15.56 13.52
N LYS A 113 -5.23 -15.41 13.55
CA LYS A 113 -6.06 -15.04 12.41
C LYS A 113 -6.37 -13.55 12.39
N TYR A 114 -6.37 -12.97 11.20
CA TYR A 114 -6.62 -11.56 10.97
C TYR A 114 -7.53 -11.34 9.77
N LYS A 115 -8.49 -10.42 9.91
CA LYS A 115 -9.09 -9.72 8.79
C LYS A 115 -8.14 -8.61 8.38
N VAL A 116 -7.90 -8.45 7.07
CA VAL A 116 -6.96 -7.44 6.57
C VAL A 116 -7.69 -6.46 5.67
N THR A 117 -7.66 -5.19 6.05
CA THR A 117 -8.26 -4.08 5.29
C THR A 117 -7.17 -3.18 4.73
N LEU A 118 -7.18 -2.95 3.42
CA LEU A 118 -6.33 -1.95 2.78
C LEU A 118 -7.03 -0.59 2.81
N TYR A 119 -6.32 0.43 3.27
CA TYR A 119 -6.66 1.84 3.06
C TYR A 119 -5.81 2.40 1.92
N MET A 120 -6.44 3.17 1.04
CA MET A 120 -5.84 3.63 -0.21
C MET A 120 -6.33 5.02 -0.60
N GLY A 121 -5.42 5.83 -1.14
CA GLY A 121 -5.78 7.07 -1.81
C GLY A 121 -6.36 6.78 -3.19
N TYR A 122 -7.29 7.60 -3.65
CA TYR A 122 -7.79 7.59 -5.03
C TYR A 122 -7.82 9.00 -5.62
N SER A 123 -7.24 9.14 -6.80
CA SER A 123 -7.29 10.36 -7.60
C SER A 123 -8.28 10.21 -8.76
N THR A 124 -8.97 11.29 -9.14
CA THR A 124 -9.96 11.25 -10.23
C THR A 124 -9.39 10.90 -11.61
N SER A 125 -8.10 11.15 -11.84
CA SER A 125 -7.39 10.71 -13.06
C SER A 125 -7.30 9.19 -13.18
N MET A 126 -7.55 8.44 -12.10
CA MET A 126 -7.54 6.98 -12.06
C MET A 126 -8.93 6.38 -12.33
N ASN A 127 -9.87 7.16 -12.87
CA ASN A 127 -11.23 6.69 -13.18
C ASN A 127 -11.28 5.39 -13.99
N PHE A 128 -10.36 5.22 -14.94
CA PHE A 128 -10.26 4.01 -15.74
C PHE A 128 -9.97 2.74 -14.91
N ILE A 129 -9.29 2.86 -13.77
CA ILE A 129 -9.02 1.72 -12.87
C ILE A 129 -10.33 1.26 -12.23
N ARG A 130 -11.02 2.16 -11.51
CA ARG A 130 -12.26 1.79 -10.79
C ARG A 130 -13.38 1.29 -11.71
N THR A 131 -13.44 1.77 -12.96
CA THR A 131 -14.45 1.33 -13.94
C THR A 131 -13.99 0.17 -14.81
N MET A 132 -12.77 -0.36 -14.58
CA MET A 132 -12.13 -1.37 -15.44
C MET A 132 -12.13 -0.96 -16.92
N GLY A 133 -11.99 0.35 -17.16
CA GLY A 133 -11.97 0.95 -18.49
C GLY A 133 -10.60 0.86 -19.14
N SER A 134 -10.54 1.07 -20.45
CA SER A 134 -9.27 1.16 -21.20
C SER A 134 -8.36 -0.07 -21.06
N GLY A 135 -8.94 -1.25 -20.85
CA GLY A 135 -8.20 -2.50 -20.68
C GLY A 135 -7.64 -2.74 -19.27
N SER A 136 -8.04 -1.92 -18.28
CA SER A 136 -7.65 -2.12 -16.89
C SER A 136 -8.35 -3.33 -16.29
N ASN A 137 -7.61 -4.10 -15.50
CA ASN A 137 -8.14 -5.21 -14.69
C ASN A 137 -8.74 -4.74 -13.35
N GLY A 138 -9.00 -3.45 -13.16
CA GLY A 138 -9.49 -2.90 -11.90
C GLY A 138 -8.38 -2.48 -10.94
N GLY A 139 -7.15 -2.32 -11.43
CA GLY A 139 -5.98 -2.09 -10.60
C GLY A 139 -5.66 -3.34 -9.79
N GLU A 140 -5.84 -4.52 -10.41
CA GLU A 140 -5.63 -5.78 -9.73
C GLU A 140 -4.20 -5.89 -9.20
N MET A 141 -4.08 -6.28 -7.94
CA MET A 141 -2.83 -6.60 -7.29
C MET A 141 -2.88 -8.03 -6.78
N ILE A 142 -1.73 -8.69 -6.79
CA ILE A 142 -1.54 -9.97 -6.10
C ILE A 142 -0.79 -9.67 -4.81
N PHE A 143 -1.45 -9.93 -3.70
CA PHE A 143 -0.86 -9.83 -2.36
C PHE A 143 -0.43 -11.21 -1.90
N SER A 144 0.72 -11.29 -1.23
CA SER A 144 1.14 -12.49 -0.52
C SER A 144 2.08 -12.15 0.63
N PHE A 145 2.19 -13.09 1.57
CA PHE A 145 3.08 -13.04 2.71
C PHE A 145 4.09 -14.20 2.66
N ASP A 146 5.34 -13.91 2.99
CA ASP A 146 6.46 -14.85 3.07
C ASP A 146 6.75 -15.67 1.80
N ASN A 147 6.23 -15.21 0.65
CA ASN A 147 6.24 -15.94 -0.62
C ASN A 147 5.50 -17.29 -0.58
N GLU A 148 4.57 -17.45 0.36
CA GLU A 148 3.76 -18.65 0.50
C GLU A 148 2.52 -18.56 -0.39
N ASP A 149 2.30 -19.56 -1.24
CA ASP A 149 1.14 -19.60 -2.15
C ASP A 149 -0.20 -19.62 -1.38
N ALA A 150 -0.24 -20.19 -0.18
CA ALA A 150 -1.43 -20.22 0.67
C ALA A 150 -1.91 -18.83 1.09
N THR A 151 -1.03 -17.82 1.06
CA THR A 151 -1.36 -16.44 1.41
C THR A 151 -1.69 -15.59 0.18
N LYS A 152 -1.61 -16.16 -1.03
CA LYS A 152 -1.79 -15.41 -2.27
C LYS A 152 -3.26 -15.04 -2.48
N ILE A 153 -3.55 -13.76 -2.68
CA ILE A 153 -4.87 -13.28 -3.09
C ILE A 153 -4.77 -12.31 -4.26
N TYR A 154 -5.74 -12.38 -5.17
CA TYR A 154 -5.94 -11.41 -6.24
C TYR A 154 -7.00 -10.42 -5.77
N THR A 155 -6.65 -9.14 -5.69
CA THR A 155 -7.54 -8.11 -5.15
C THR A 155 -7.60 -6.88 -6.04
N LYS A 156 -8.77 -6.25 -6.13
CA LYS A 156 -9.07 -5.08 -6.98
C LYS A 156 -9.65 -3.95 -6.14
N PRO A 157 -8.94 -3.47 -5.10
CA PRO A 157 -9.56 -2.65 -4.06
C PRO A 157 -10.13 -1.34 -4.64
N PHE A 158 -9.56 -0.81 -5.73
CA PHE A 158 -10.03 0.39 -6.40
C PHE A 158 -11.42 0.28 -7.04
N THR A 159 -11.96 -0.93 -7.27
CA THR A 159 -13.32 -1.09 -7.78
C THR A 159 -14.39 -0.81 -6.73
N GLU A 160 -14.02 -0.77 -5.44
CA GLU A 160 -14.91 -0.36 -4.33
C GLU A 160 -15.18 1.15 -4.32
N VAL A 161 -14.42 1.93 -5.09
CA VAL A 161 -14.63 3.37 -5.24
C VAL A 161 -15.89 3.61 -6.11
N SER A 162 -17.00 3.92 -5.46
CA SER A 162 -18.31 4.04 -6.12
C SER A 162 -18.46 5.25 -7.05
N ALA A 163 -17.71 6.34 -6.81
CA ALA A 163 -17.78 7.58 -7.58
C ALA A 163 -16.39 8.12 -7.91
N ASN A 164 -16.28 8.88 -9.01
CA ASN A 164 -15.03 9.51 -9.44
C ASN A 164 -14.69 10.75 -8.58
N THR A 165 -14.41 10.52 -7.30
CA THR A 165 -14.21 11.56 -6.28
C THR A 165 -12.87 11.35 -5.61
N LEU A 166 -12.03 12.39 -5.53
CA LEU A 166 -10.75 12.30 -4.84
C LEU A 166 -10.97 12.02 -3.34
N GLY A 167 -10.27 11.03 -2.79
CA GLY A 167 -10.45 10.66 -1.38
C GLY A 167 -9.59 9.50 -0.93
N VAL A 168 -9.74 9.15 0.35
CA VAL A 168 -9.19 7.93 0.96
C VAL A 168 -10.32 6.94 1.11
N TYR A 169 -10.09 5.71 0.67
CA TYR A 169 -11.05 4.63 0.62
C TYR A 169 -10.46 3.39 1.29
N SER A 170 -11.30 2.40 1.56
CA SER A 170 -10.88 1.13 2.14
C SER A 170 -11.53 -0.05 1.45
N ALA A 171 -10.83 -1.17 1.40
CA ALA A 171 -11.35 -2.44 0.91
C ALA A 171 -10.78 -3.59 1.75
N VAL A 172 -11.62 -4.59 2.05
CA VAL A 172 -11.16 -5.83 2.68
C VAL A 172 -10.41 -6.64 1.63
N VAL A 173 -9.15 -6.98 1.92
CA VAL A 173 -8.28 -7.75 1.01
C VAL A 173 -8.13 -9.21 1.45
N TYR A 174 -8.27 -9.48 2.75
CA TYR A 174 -8.43 -10.82 3.31
C TYR A 174 -9.56 -10.77 4.34
N GLU A 175 -10.56 -11.63 4.18
CA GLU A 175 -11.56 -11.83 5.25
C GLU A 175 -10.95 -12.60 6.42
N GLU A 176 -10.09 -13.57 6.13
CA GLU A 176 -9.31 -14.32 7.10
C GLU A 176 -7.93 -14.62 6.52
N LEU A 177 -6.88 -14.26 7.25
CA LEU A 177 -5.48 -14.60 6.98
C LEU A 177 -4.84 -15.08 8.28
N GLU A 178 -4.29 -16.29 8.26
CA GLU A 178 -3.64 -16.88 9.43
C GLU A 178 -2.12 -16.76 9.35
N PHE A 179 -1.50 -16.26 10.42
CA PHE A 179 -0.06 -16.29 10.63
C PHE A 179 0.28 -17.36 11.66
N ALA A 180 0.99 -18.41 11.24
CA ALA A 180 1.37 -19.52 12.13
C ALA A 180 2.48 -19.17 13.14
N LYS A 181 3.18 -18.04 12.96
CA LYS A 181 4.34 -17.65 13.79
C LYS A 181 4.28 -16.16 14.07
N THR A 182 4.61 -15.79 15.32
CA THR A 182 4.80 -14.40 15.72
C THR A 182 6.08 -13.84 15.10
N GLY A 183 6.02 -12.66 14.49
CA GLY A 183 7.18 -11.99 13.93
C GLY A 183 6.84 -11.03 12.80
N ALA A 184 7.88 -10.47 12.19
CA ALA A 184 7.74 -9.67 10.97
C ALA A 184 7.70 -10.60 9.75
N HIS A 185 6.72 -10.37 8.87
CA HIS A 185 6.51 -11.15 7.64
C HIS A 185 6.96 -10.36 6.41
N THR A 186 7.29 -11.07 5.34
CA THR A 186 7.60 -10.45 4.05
C THR A 186 6.30 -10.24 3.29
N PHE A 187 5.79 -9.01 3.25
CA PHE A 187 4.66 -8.68 2.42
C PHE A 187 5.11 -8.36 1.00
N LYS A 188 4.44 -8.95 0.00
CA LYS A 188 4.72 -8.75 -1.41
C LYS A 188 3.47 -8.30 -2.16
N ILE A 189 3.67 -7.33 -3.04
CA ILE A 189 2.68 -6.87 -4.00
C ILE A 189 3.21 -7.17 -5.40
N VAL A 190 2.36 -7.72 -6.27
CA VAL A 190 2.57 -7.76 -7.72
C VAL A 190 1.47 -6.95 -8.40
N ILE A 191 1.82 -6.05 -9.30
CA ILE A 191 0.86 -5.32 -10.13
C ILE A 191 0.36 -6.26 -11.23
N ASN A 192 -0.93 -6.65 -11.19
CA ASN A 192 -1.55 -7.54 -12.19
C ASN A 192 -2.56 -6.83 -13.09
N ASP A 193 -2.25 -5.58 -13.44
CA ASP A 193 -3.05 -4.79 -14.37
C ASP A 193 -2.21 -4.40 -15.61
N PRO A 194 -2.59 -4.85 -16.82
CA PRO A 194 -1.88 -4.53 -18.06
C PRO A 194 -1.74 -3.02 -18.31
N THR A 195 -2.68 -2.21 -17.83
CA THR A 195 -2.63 -0.75 -18.02
C THR A 195 -1.50 -0.07 -17.26
N ALA A 196 -0.87 -0.77 -16.31
CA ALA A 196 0.33 -0.30 -15.63
C ALA A 196 1.49 0.01 -16.56
N SER A 197 1.56 -0.65 -17.72
CA SER A 197 2.60 -0.42 -18.72
C SER A 197 2.14 0.47 -19.89
N THR A 198 0.88 0.91 -19.93
CA THR A 198 0.33 1.61 -21.11
C THR A 198 -0.40 2.92 -20.80
N ASN A 199 -0.88 3.12 -19.58
CA ASN A 199 -1.61 4.33 -19.20
C ASN A 199 -0.74 5.26 -18.33
N SER A 200 -0.54 6.50 -18.77
CA SER A 200 0.28 7.51 -18.07
C SER A 200 -0.25 7.92 -16.70
N ASN A 201 -1.54 7.66 -16.43
CA ASN A 201 -2.17 7.93 -15.14
C ASN A 201 -2.21 6.70 -14.22
N PHE A 202 -1.68 5.55 -14.65
CA PHE A 202 -1.64 4.37 -13.80
C PHE A 202 -0.72 4.59 -12.60
N ARG A 203 -1.22 4.22 -11.43
CA ARG A 203 -0.49 4.13 -10.17
C ARG A 203 -1.38 3.47 -9.13
N MET A 204 -0.79 2.82 -8.13
CA MET A 204 -1.49 2.39 -6.92
C MET A 204 -1.11 3.33 -5.79
N GLN A 205 -2.08 3.93 -5.11
CA GLN A 205 -1.86 4.86 -4.01
C GLN A 205 -2.27 4.17 -2.69
N LEU A 206 -1.31 3.63 -1.96
CA LEU A 206 -1.51 2.74 -0.81
C LEU A 206 -1.16 3.48 0.48
N ASP A 207 -2.10 3.58 1.40
CA ASP A 207 -1.91 4.28 2.68
C ASP A 207 -1.37 3.29 3.74
N TYR A 208 -2.23 2.38 4.23
CA TYR A 208 -1.81 1.34 5.18
C TYR A 208 -2.67 0.07 5.06
N LEU A 209 -2.18 -1.03 5.63
CA LEU A 209 -2.97 -2.21 5.96
C LEU A 209 -3.34 -2.20 7.44
N LEU A 210 -4.61 -2.52 7.74
CA LEU A 210 -5.08 -2.79 9.08
C LEU A 210 -5.30 -4.29 9.25
N PHE A 211 -4.57 -4.88 10.18
CA PHE A 211 -4.75 -6.27 10.61
C PHE A 211 -5.64 -6.26 11.84
N THR A 212 -6.92 -6.60 11.67
CA THR A 212 -7.88 -6.72 12.78
C THR A 212 -7.94 -8.19 13.21
N PRO A 213 -7.61 -8.52 14.46
CA PRO A 213 -7.60 -9.90 14.92
C PRO A 213 -9.00 -10.51 14.85
N ILE A 214 -9.08 -11.77 14.44
CA ILE A 214 -10.28 -12.59 14.53
C ILE A 214 -10.13 -13.44 15.78
N ILE A 215 -10.89 -13.09 16.81
CA ILE A 215 -10.91 -13.80 18.08
C ILE A 215 -12.11 -14.73 18.02
N ASP A 216 -11.86 -16.03 17.94
CA ASP A 216 -12.92 -17.03 18.12
C ASP A 216 -13.37 -16.96 19.59
N GLU A 217 -14.58 -16.46 19.86
CA GLU A 217 -15.15 -16.38 21.21
C GLU A 217 -15.49 -17.78 21.80
N SER A 218 -15.12 -18.88 21.14
CA SER A 218 -15.50 -20.24 21.50
C SER A 218 -14.52 -20.96 22.43
N ASN A 219 -13.97 -20.27 23.43
CA ASN A 219 -13.31 -20.91 24.59
C ASN A 219 -13.52 -20.12 25.90
N GLU A 220 -14.64 -19.40 26.04
CA GLU A 220 -15.19 -19.15 27.38
C GLU A 220 -16.00 -20.39 27.82
N ASP A 221 -15.30 -21.49 28.09
CA ASP A 221 -15.90 -22.70 28.63
C ASP A 221 -15.53 -22.86 30.12
N ASN A 222 -16.60 -23.06 30.91
CA ASN A 222 -16.70 -23.90 32.11
C ASN A 222 -15.94 -23.51 33.39
#